data_AF-A0A7D9ET10-F1
#
_entry.id   AF-A0A7D9ET10-F1
#
_cell.length_a   1.000
_cell.length_b   1.000
_cell.length_c   1.000
_cell.angle_alpha   90.00
_cell.angle_beta   90.00
_cell.angle_gamma   90.00
#
_symmetry.space_group_name_H-M   'P 1'
#
loop_
_entity.id
_entity.type
_entity.pdbx_description
1 polymer ?
#
loop_
_entity_poly.entity_id
_entity_poly.type
_entity_poly.pdbx_seq_one_letter_code
_entity_poly.pdbx_strand_id
1 'polypeptide(L)'
;MSQFHLLRSYRLDSDFPTPLFKKPNLNPPVPFKNKTGRIIAAFSNCEPVRTEYLRQLMRYIPVDSYGACLHNKAGLVQRYKSDFKNMKSKLQKTYKFAITFFNQDCDYFVDDQILHALNAGSVPIVMSTNKIYEFLPGNLKNAIINVRDFKNPRELAKRLKVLMNNETEYNKHLEWKRKGLGDISETIIGKYWDRKFHHWCKICQAIAQGKWHKQGLKVDLCQTRQFNTWGINPGYI
;
A
#
# COMPACT_ATOMS: atom_id res chain seq x y z
N MET A 1 -14.50 -0.38 25.32
CA MET A 1 -14.82 -1.62 24.56
C MET A 1 -15.78 -1.24 23.44
N SER A 2 -15.73 -1.91 22.28
CA SER A 2 -16.71 -1.68 21.21
C SER A 2 -18.13 -1.93 21.74
N GLN A 3 -19.05 -0.98 21.50
CA GLN A 3 -20.47 -1.09 21.86
C GLN A 3 -21.26 -1.99 20.89
N PHE A 4 -20.62 -2.52 19.85
CA PHE A 4 -21.27 -3.28 18.78
C PHE A 4 -20.98 -4.77 18.88
N HIS A 5 -22.03 -5.59 18.75
CA HIS A 5 -21.99 -7.06 18.77
C HIS A 5 -21.42 -7.69 17.47
N LEU A 6 -21.52 -6.96 16.36
CA LEU A 6 -20.97 -7.31 15.05
C LEU A 6 -20.33 -6.07 14.43
N LEU A 7 -19.18 -6.23 13.79
CA LEU A 7 -18.42 -5.16 13.16
C LEU A 7 -18.19 -5.44 11.67
N ARG A 8 -18.57 -4.45 10.86
CA ARG A 8 -18.18 -4.34 9.46
C ARG A 8 -17.15 -3.23 9.33
N SER A 9 -15.94 -3.55 8.89
CA SER A 9 -14.84 -2.59 8.79
C SER A 9 -13.86 -2.95 7.67
N TYR A 10 -12.90 -2.08 7.37
CA TYR A 10 -11.78 -2.41 6.49
C TYR A 10 -10.81 -3.43 7.09
N ARG A 11 -10.88 -3.64 8.41
CA ARG A 11 -9.99 -4.54 9.14
C ARG A 11 -10.27 -6.00 8.78
N LEU A 12 -9.20 -6.77 8.56
CA LEU A 12 -9.35 -8.19 8.22
C LEU A 12 -9.76 -9.04 9.42
N ASP A 13 -9.60 -8.53 10.64
CA ASP A 13 -10.10 -9.17 11.87
C ASP A 13 -11.55 -8.78 12.23
N SER A 14 -12.26 -8.05 11.36
CA SER A 14 -13.68 -7.76 11.55
C SER A 14 -14.58 -8.94 11.18
N ASP A 15 -15.80 -8.99 11.73
CA ASP A 15 -16.77 -10.04 11.42
C ASP A 15 -17.13 -10.05 9.93
N PHE A 16 -17.20 -8.84 9.35
CA PHE A 16 -17.44 -8.63 7.93
C PHE A 16 -16.40 -7.70 7.32
N PRO A 17 -15.22 -8.22 6.92
CA PRO A 17 -14.17 -7.43 6.30
C PRO A 17 -14.62 -6.82 4.98
N THR A 18 -14.38 -5.52 4.86
CA THR A 18 -14.67 -4.71 3.67
C THR A 18 -13.48 -3.81 3.31
N PRO A 19 -12.30 -4.41 3.05
CA PRO A 19 -11.09 -3.64 2.79
C PRO A 19 -11.19 -2.80 1.50
N LEU A 20 -10.47 -1.68 1.49
CA LEU A 20 -10.31 -0.83 0.32
C LEU A 20 -9.39 -1.49 -0.73
N PHE A 21 -8.44 -2.32 -0.27
CA PHE A 21 -7.56 -3.11 -1.12
C PHE A 21 -8.32 -4.22 -1.88
N LYS A 22 -8.64 -3.96 -3.14
CA LYS A 22 -9.24 -4.91 -4.10
C LYS A 22 -8.20 -5.84 -4.73
N LYS A 23 -8.67 -6.87 -5.44
CA LYS A 23 -7.80 -7.82 -6.16
C LYS A 23 -7.01 -7.08 -7.25
N PRO A 24 -5.67 -7.13 -7.25
CA PRO A 24 -4.89 -6.50 -8.31
C PRO A 24 -5.03 -7.29 -9.62
N ASN A 25 -4.87 -6.61 -10.76
CA ASN A 25 -4.87 -7.26 -12.07
C ASN A 25 -3.52 -7.93 -12.37
N LEU A 26 -3.53 -8.88 -13.29
CA LEU A 26 -2.33 -9.61 -13.74
C LEU A 26 -1.75 -9.07 -15.05
N ASN A 27 -2.15 -7.86 -15.46
CA ASN A 27 -1.64 -7.27 -16.70
C ASN A 27 -0.10 -7.17 -16.65
N PRO A 28 0.60 -7.59 -17.72
CA PRO A 28 2.05 -7.63 -17.72
C PRO A 28 2.64 -6.22 -17.53
N PRO A 29 3.71 -6.08 -16.73
CA PRO A 29 4.35 -4.79 -16.51
C PRO A 29 5.15 -4.36 -17.75
N VAL A 30 5.39 -3.05 -17.87
CA VAL A 30 6.41 -2.54 -18.80
C VAL A 30 7.78 -3.18 -18.46
N PRO A 31 8.54 -3.71 -19.44
CA PRO A 31 9.84 -4.33 -19.19
C PRO A 31 10.80 -3.41 -18.44
N PHE A 32 11.68 -3.99 -17.61
CA PHE A 32 12.59 -3.25 -16.75
C PHE A 32 13.45 -2.21 -17.50
N LYS A 33 13.92 -2.56 -18.70
CA LYS A 33 14.73 -1.71 -19.58
C LYS A 33 13.95 -0.54 -20.19
N ASN A 34 12.63 -0.66 -20.31
CA ASN A 34 11.75 0.34 -20.91
C ASN A 34 11.18 1.32 -19.88
N LYS A 35 11.43 1.10 -18.58
CA LYS A 35 11.06 2.02 -17.52
C LYS A 35 12.08 3.16 -17.44
N THR A 36 11.66 4.35 -17.85
CA THR A 36 12.49 5.56 -17.88
C THR A 36 12.59 6.26 -16.52
N GLY A 37 11.55 6.14 -15.69
CA GLY A 37 11.50 6.72 -14.36
C GLY A 37 12.09 5.81 -13.28
N ARG A 38 12.75 6.41 -12.28
CA ARG A 38 13.30 5.67 -11.13
C ARG A 38 12.28 5.52 -10.01
N ILE A 39 11.95 6.61 -9.32
CA ILE A 39 11.00 6.62 -8.20
C ILE A 39 10.02 7.78 -8.38
N ILE A 40 8.72 7.49 -8.26
CA ILE A 40 7.65 8.48 -8.30
C ILE A 40 6.92 8.59 -6.96
N ALA A 41 6.64 9.81 -6.51
CA ALA A 41 5.71 10.12 -5.43
C ALA A 41 4.54 10.98 -5.96
N ALA A 42 3.33 10.66 -5.51
CA ALA A 42 2.11 11.39 -5.91
C ALA A 42 1.06 11.34 -4.79
N PHE A 43 1.32 12.06 -3.71
CA PHE A 43 0.38 12.27 -2.60
C PHE A 43 0.35 13.74 -2.17
N SER A 44 -0.79 14.21 -1.68
CA SER A 44 -1.03 15.64 -1.37
C SER A 44 -1.45 15.92 0.06
N ASN A 45 -1.54 14.89 0.92
CA ASN A 45 -1.80 15.09 2.35
C ASN A 45 -0.45 15.06 3.10
N CYS A 46 0.08 16.19 3.54
CA CYS A 46 1.46 16.23 4.03
C CYS A 46 1.56 15.88 5.52
N GLU A 47 1.17 14.64 5.86
CA GLU A 47 1.34 14.09 7.22
C GLU A 47 2.83 14.18 7.62
N PRO A 48 3.15 14.73 8.80
CA PRO A 48 4.52 15.12 9.15
C PRO A 48 5.56 14.01 9.00
N VAL A 49 5.29 12.81 9.51
CA VAL A 49 6.28 11.72 9.56
C VAL A 49 6.58 11.17 8.17
N ARG A 50 5.56 10.88 7.35
CA ARG A 50 5.80 10.38 5.98
C ARG A 50 6.45 11.41 5.07
N THR A 51 6.11 12.69 5.27
CA THR A 51 6.66 13.78 4.48
C THR A 51 8.14 13.97 4.83
N GLU A 52 8.46 13.96 6.11
CA GLU A 52 9.84 14.02 6.58
C GLU A 52 10.66 12.80 6.15
N TYR A 53 10.08 11.60 6.21
CA TYR A 53 10.74 10.38 5.71
C TYR A 53 11.08 10.51 4.22
N LEU A 54 10.13 10.97 3.39
CA LEU A 54 10.37 11.19 1.97
C LEU A 54 11.45 12.26 1.75
N ARG A 55 11.42 13.35 2.50
CA ARG A 55 12.43 14.42 2.42
C ARG A 55 13.84 13.91 2.73
N GLN A 56 13.99 13.08 3.77
CA GLN A 56 15.27 12.47 4.11
C GLN A 56 15.70 11.43 3.07
N LEU A 57 14.77 10.63 2.54
CA LEU A 57 15.05 9.70 1.45
C LEU A 57 15.59 10.43 0.22
N MET A 58 14.99 11.56 -0.14
CA MET A 58 15.39 12.39 -1.29
C MET A 58 16.83 12.92 -1.21
N ARG A 59 17.44 12.97 -0.01
CA ARG A 59 18.87 13.31 0.16
C ARG A 59 19.80 12.22 -0.38
N TYR A 60 19.33 10.98 -0.45
CA TYR A 60 20.15 9.81 -0.81
C TYR A 60 19.83 9.26 -2.20
N ILE A 61 18.64 9.53 -2.71
CA ILE A 61 18.14 9.02 -3.99
C ILE A 61 17.12 10.00 -4.60
N PRO A 62 17.22 10.33 -5.90
CA PRO A 62 16.23 11.20 -6.55
C PRO A 62 14.83 10.58 -6.55
N VAL A 63 13.83 11.39 -6.20
CA VAL A 63 12.41 11.04 -6.29
C VAL A 63 11.68 12.15 -7.02
N ASP A 64 10.93 11.79 -8.06
CA ASP A 64 10.04 12.72 -8.74
C ASP A 64 8.72 12.80 -7.97
N SER A 65 8.48 13.92 -7.30
CA SER A 65 7.27 14.17 -6.52
C SER A 65 6.34 15.12 -7.26
N TYR A 66 5.19 14.57 -7.66
CA TYR A 66 4.15 15.26 -8.42
C TYR A 66 2.98 15.73 -7.55
N GLY A 67 2.87 15.20 -6.32
CA GLY A 67 1.83 15.60 -5.38
C GLY A 67 2.08 17.00 -4.81
N ALA A 68 1.20 17.45 -3.92
CA ALA A 68 1.41 18.75 -3.24
C ALA A 68 2.59 18.70 -2.25
N CYS A 69 2.91 17.53 -1.72
CA CYS A 69 4.00 17.36 -0.75
C CYS A 69 5.34 17.23 -1.47
N LEU A 70 6.33 18.04 -1.06
CA LEU A 70 7.69 18.07 -1.63
C LEU A 70 7.69 18.18 -3.17
N HIS A 71 6.75 18.95 -3.72
CA HIS A 71 6.50 19.09 -5.15
C HIS A 71 7.75 19.57 -5.89
N ASN A 72 8.36 18.69 -6.69
CA ASN A 72 9.54 19.00 -7.51
C ASN A 72 9.37 18.64 -9.00
N LYS A 73 8.19 18.11 -9.37
CA LYS A 73 7.90 17.68 -10.75
C LYS A 73 6.48 18.06 -11.15
N ALA A 74 6.36 18.80 -12.24
CA ALA A 74 5.08 19.14 -12.86
C ALA A 74 4.62 18.06 -13.85
N GLY A 75 3.37 18.14 -14.31
CA GLY A 75 2.82 17.27 -15.37
C GLY A 75 1.86 16.19 -14.89
N LEU A 76 1.43 16.24 -13.63
CA LEU A 76 0.30 15.45 -13.12
C LEU A 76 -0.84 16.39 -12.75
N VAL A 77 -2.07 16.05 -13.15
CA VAL A 77 -3.25 16.86 -12.81
C VAL A 77 -3.51 16.88 -11.30
N GLN A 78 -4.25 17.88 -10.84
CA GLN A 78 -4.65 17.98 -9.44
C GLN A 78 -5.53 16.79 -9.03
N ARG A 79 -5.40 16.36 -7.76
CA ARG A 79 -6.01 15.15 -7.19
C ARG A 79 -7.51 14.99 -7.44
N TYR A 80 -8.26 16.09 -7.45
CA TYR A 80 -9.73 16.09 -7.54
C TYR A 80 -10.27 16.36 -8.95
N LYS A 81 -9.40 16.38 -9.96
CA LYS A 81 -9.83 16.41 -11.38
C LYS A 81 -10.15 14.98 -11.84
N SER A 82 -11.12 14.86 -12.74
CA SER A 82 -11.73 13.58 -13.17
C SER A 82 -10.75 12.53 -13.70
N ASP A 83 -9.55 12.91 -14.15
CA ASP A 83 -8.56 11.99 -14.73
C ASP A 83 -7.34 11.67 -13.84
N PHE A 84 -7.30 12.16 -12.59
CA PHE A 84 -6.10 12.01 -11.74
C PHE A 84 -5.64 10.56 -11.55
N LYS A 85 -6.55 9.64 -11.19
CA LYS A 85 -6.19 8.23 -10.92
C LYS A 85 -5.64 7.55 -12.16
N ASN A 86 -6.23 7.81 -13.32
CA ASN A 86 -5.79 7.23 -14.59
C ASN A 86 -4.45 7.81 -15.02
N MET A 87 -4.27 9.13 -14.98
CA MET A 87 -3.00 9.78 -15.31
C MET A 87 -1.88 9.33 -14.37
N LYS A 88 -2.14 9.28 -13.06
CA LYS A 88 -1.20 8.75 -12.06
C LYS A 88 -0.80 7.31 -12.39
N SER A 89 -1.77 6.46 -12.71
CA SER A 89 -1.50 5.05 -13.06
C SER A 89 -0.70 4.92 -14.36
N LYS A 90 -1.02 5.70 -15.40
CA LYS A 90 -0.27 5.76 -16.67
C LYS A 90 1.17 6.20 -16.42
N LEU A 91 1.36 7.23 -15.61
CA LEU A 91 2.69 7.73 -15.26
C LEU A 91 3.47 6.69 -14.45
N GLN A 92 2.86 6.06 -13.44
CA GLN A 92 3.52 5.02 -12.64
C GLN A 92 4.02 3.83 -13.49
N LYS A 93 3.39 3.51 -14.63
CA LYS A 93 3.86 2.43 -15.52
C LYS A 93 5.30 2.64 -16.01
N THR A 94 5.71 3.90 -16.22
CA THR A 94 7.05 4.24 -16.71
C THR A 94 8.11 4.27 -15.61
N TYR A 95 7.71 4.19 -14.33
CA TYR A 95 8.61 4.20 -13.18
C TYR A 95 8.87 2.79 -12.65
N LYS A 96 10.11 2.55 -12.17
CA LYS A 96 10.49 1.32 -11.45
C LYS A 96 9.78 1.23 -10.09
N PHE A 97 9.80 2.31 -9.31
CA PHE A 97 9.19 2.32 -7.98
C PHE A 97 8.16 3.42 -7.81
N ALA A 98 7.15 3.14 -7.00
CA ALA A 98 6.13 4.11 -6.62
C ALA A 98 6.01 4.23 -5.09
N ILE A 99 6.16 5.45 -4.56
CA ILE A 99 5.97 5.73 -3.14
C ILE A 99 4.50 5.55 -2.76
N THR A 100 4.28 4.65 -1.81
CA THR A 100 2.98 4.27 -1.26
C THR A 100 3.03 4.40 0.26
N PHE A 101 3.20 5.64 0.72
CA PHE A 101 3.17 5.92 2.15
C PHE A 101 1.73 6.23 2.53
N PHE A 102 1.11 5.41 3.36
CA PHE A 102 -0.26 5.68 3.80
C PHE A 102 -0.33 6.92 4.69
N ASN A 103 -1.53 7.43 4.96
CA ASN A 103 -1.69 8.58 5.86
C ASN A 103 -1.54 8.18 7.33
N GLN A 104 -1.85 6.94 7.67
CA GLN A 104 -1.87 6.46 9.05
C GLN A 104 -1.12 5.13 9.18
N ASP A 105 -0.75 4.82 10.41
CA ASP A 105 -0.10 3.55 10.80
C ASP A 105 -1.00 2.73 11.74
N CYS A 106 -2.31 2.79 11.51
CA CYS A 106 -3.30 2.01 12.27
C CYS A 106 -3.31 0.56 11.81
N ASP A 107 -3.72 -0.36 12.69
CA ASP A 107 -3.95 -1.75 12.33
C ASP A 107 -4.89 -1.83 11.13
N TYR A 108 -4.46 -2.58 10.10
CA TYR A 108 -5.22 -2.81 8.87
C TYR A 108 -5.52 -1.57 8.02
N PHE A 109 -4.98 -0.38 8.33
CA PHE A 109 -5.15 0.80 7.46
C PHE A 109 -4.37 0.62 6.15
N VAL A 110 -5.04 0.05 5.14
CA VAL A 110 -4.51 -0.21 3.80
C VAL A 110 -5.49 0.36 2.77
N ASP A 111 -5.08 1.43 2.10
CA ASP A 111 -5.92 2.15 1.12
C ASP A 111 -5.75 1.61 -0.31
N ASP A 112 -6.42 2.24 -1.28
CA ASP A 112 -6.34 1.87 -2.70
C ASP A 112 -5.05 2.37 -3.39
N GLN A 113 -4.21 3.17 -2.73
CA GLN A 113 -3.01 3.75 -3.34
C GLN A 113 -2.01 2.67 -3.76
N ILE A 114 -1.85 1.62 -2.95
CA ILE A 114 -0.98 0.48 -3.26
C ILE A 114 -1.41 -0.22 -4.54
N LEU A 115 -2.72 -0.28 -4.83
CA LEU A 115 -3.22 -0.90 -6.07
C LEU A 115 -2.82 -0.14 -7.31
N HIS A 116 -2.76 1.20 -7.25
CA HIS A 116 -2.32 1.98 -8.41
C HIS A 116 -0.90 1.57 -8.83
N ALA A 117 0.02 1.40 -7.87
CA ALA A 117 1.38 0.95 -8.13
C ALA A 117 1.43 -0.50 -8.65
N LEU A 118 0.77 -1.43 -7.94
CA LEU A 118 0.73 -2.85 -8.33
C LEU A 118 0.13 -3.05 -9.73
N ASN A 119 -0.98 -2.38 -10.03
CA ASN A 119 -1.64 -2.45 -11.35
C ASN A 119 -0.83 -1.78 -12.45
N ALA A 120 -0.05 -0.74 -12.13
CA ALA A 120 0.90 -0.13 -13.06
C ALA A 120 2.17 -0.97 -13.31
N GLY A 121 2.40 -2.03 -12.53
CA GLY A 121 3.64 -2.80 -12.62
C GLY A 121 4.86 -1.98 -12.16
N SER A 122 4.64 -1.03 -11.24
CA SER A 122 5.67 -0.29 -10.53
C SER A 122 5.75 -0.85 -9.12
N VAL A 123 6.94 -1.20 -8.63
CA VAL A 123 7.10 -1.84 -7.33
C VAL A 123 6.79 -0.80 -6.23
N PRO A 124 5.74 -1.00 -5.41
CA PRO A 124 5.41 -0.07 -4.35
C PRO A 124 6.45 -0.10 -3.22
N ILE A 125 6.90 1.08 -2.81
CA ILE A 125 7.66 1.29 -1.57
C ILE A 125 6.64 1.73 -0.50
N VAL A 126 6.41 0.88 0.50
CA VAL A 126 5.24 0.97 1.38
C VAL A 126 5.64 1.37 2.78
N MET A 127 5.07 2.48 3.27
CA MET A 127 5.08 2.86 4.69
C MET A 127 3.66 2.68 5.22
N SER A 128 3.46 1.64 6.03
CA SER A 128 2.14 1.16 6.46
C SER A 128 2.18 0.45 7.82
N THR A 129 1.01 -0.01 8.26
CA THR A 129 0.83 -0.99 9.34
C THR A 129 1.74 -2.21 9.22
N ASN A 130 2.10 -2.80 10.36
CA ASN A 130 2.80 -4.10 10.45
C ASN A 130 1.93 -5.26 9.91
N LYS A 131 0.62 -5.07 9.75
CA LYS A 131 -0.32 -6.08 9.23
C LYS A 131 -0.45 -6.10 7.70
N ILE A 132 0.38 -5.34 6.97
CA ILE A 132 0.29 -5.22 5.51
C ILE A 132 0.35 -6.56 4.78
N TYR A 133 1.12 -7.53 5.29
CA TYR A 133 1.27 -8.84 4.65
C TYR A 133 0.00 -9.70 4.72
N GLU A 134 -0.94 -9.42 5.63
CA GLU A 134 -2.26 -10.08 5.64
C GLU A 134 -3.09 -9.68 4.40
N PHE A 135 -2.79 -8.54 3.78
CA PHE A 135 -3.41 -8.09 2.53
C PHE A 135 -2.68 -8.61 1.29
N LEU A 136 -1.48 -9.20 1.42
CA LEU A 136 -0.63 -9.61 0.32
C LEU A 136 -0.49 -11.15 0.29
N PRO A 137 -1.56 -11.88 -0.05
CA PRO A 137 -1.58 -13.34 0.02
C PRO A 137 -0.76 -13.96 -1.13
N GLY A 138 -0.34 -15.21 -0.92
CA GLY A 138 0.36 -16.00 -1.94
C GLY A 138 1.59 -15.27 -2.51
N ASN A 139 1.65 -15.19 -3.84
CA ASN A 139 2.79 -14.58 -4.54
C ASN A 139 2.89 -13.05 -4.37
N LEU A 140 1.87 -12.37 -3.80
CA LEU A 140 1.94 -10.93 -3.52
C LEU A 140 2.84 -10.59 -2.33
N LYS A 141 3.25 -11.56 -1.50
CA LYS A 141 4.14 -11.31 -0.34
C LYS A 141 5.43 -10.59 -0.74
N ASN A 142 5.95 -10.89 -1.93
CA ASN A 142 7.17 -10.29 -2.46
C ASN A 142 6.90 -9.02 -3.30
N ALA A 143 5.65 -8.60 -3.48
CA ALA A 143 5.30 -7.56 -4.43
C ALA A 143 5.66 -6.14 -3.98
N ILE A 144 6.09 -5.96 -2.72
CA ILE A 144 6.37 -4.66 -2.13
C ILE A 144 7.79 -4.55 -1.58
N ILE A 145 8.23 -3.32 -1.37
CA ILE A 145 9.37 -2.99 -0.53
C ILE A 145 8.80 -2.33 0.73
N ASN A 146 8.83 -3.02 1.86
CA ASN A 146 8.29 -2.50 3.10
C ASN A 146 9.34 -1.61 3.78
N VAL A 147 8.97 -0.36 4.07
CA VAL A 147 9.85 0.61 4.72
C VAL A 147 10.29 0.13 6.11
N ARG A 148 9.45 -0.66 6.79
CA ARG A 148 9.75 -1.22 8.13
C ARG A 148 10.94 -2.18 8.15
N ASP A 149 11.33 -2.72 7.00
CA ASP A 149 12.46 -3.64 6.89
C ASP A 149 13.81 -2.91 6.93
N PHE A 150 13.80 -1.57 6.97
CA PHE A 150 15.00 -0.73 6.93
C PHE A 150 15.12 0.11 8.19
N LYS A 151 16.34 0.22 8.70
CA LYS A 151 16.64 1.03 9.89
C LYS A 151 16.32 2.51 9.72
N ASN A 152 16.46 3.06 8.51
CA ASN A 152 16.28 4.48 8.19
C ASN A 152 16.23 4.71 6.65
N PRO A 153 15.92 5.94 6.18
CA PRO A 153 15.87 6.25 4.75
C PRO A 153 17.16 5.97 3.96
N ARG A 154 18.33 6.03 4.60
CA ARG A 154 19.62 5.78 3.93
C ARG A 154 19.76 4.31 3.55
N GLU A 155 19.41 3.40 4.45
CA GLU A 155 19.46 1.94 4.17
C GLU A 155 18.44 1.54 3.11
N LEU A 156 17.24 2.14 3.14
CA LEU A 156 16.26 1.98 2.06
C LEU A 156 16.84 2.45 0.72
N ALA A 157 17.45 3.64 0.67
CA ALA A 157 18.04 4.17 -0.55
C ALA A 157 19.13 3.25 -1.12
N LYS A 158 19.97 2.65 -0.27
CA LYS A 158 20.98 1.66 -0.70
C LYS A 158 20.34 0.46 -1.39
N ARG A 159 19.29 -0.14 -0.79
CA ARG A 159 18.58 -1.28 -1.39
C ARG A 159 17.92 -0.90 -2.71
N LEU A 160 17.28 0.28 -2.78
CA LEU A 160 16.67 0.78 -4.02
C LEU A 160 17.71 0.97 -5.13
N LYS A 161 18.91 1.47 -4.83
CA LYS A 161 20.00 1.59 -5.81
C LYS A 161 20.44 0.23 -6.36
N VAL A 162 20.49 -0.81 -5.53
CA VAL A 162 20.78 -2.17 -6.01
C VAL A 162 19.68 -2.65 -6.96
N LEU A 163 18.41 -2.53 -6.55
CA LEU A 163 17.28 -2.99 -7.36
C LEU A 163 17.12 -2.21 -8.67
N MET A 164 17.41 -0.91 -8.69
CA MET A 164 17.36 -0.09 -9.91
C MET A 164 18.33 -0.53 -11.00
N ASN A 165 19.41 -1.22 -10.61
CA ASN A 165 20.49 -1.64 -11.51
C ASN A 165 20.54 -3.16 -11.70
N ASN A 166 19.63 -3.91 -11.08
CA ASN A 166 19.57 -5.38 -11.20
C ASN A 166 18.17 -5.81 -11.64
N GLU A 167 18.02 -6.10 -12.93
CA GLU A 167 16.76 -6.51 -13.55
C GLU A 167 16.21 -7.79 -12.91
N THR A 168 17.06 -8.77 -12.63
CA THR A 168 16.67 -10.06 -12.05
C THR A 168 16.08 -9.87 -10.66
N GLU A 169 16.78 -9.16 -9.77
CA GLU A 169 16.30 -8.89 -8.40
C GLU A 169 15.03 -8.02 -8.41
N TYR A 170 14.96 -7.01 -9.28
CA TYR A 170 13.76 -6.19 -9.42
C TYR A 170 12.56 -7.02 -9.86
N ASN A 171 12.73 -7.90 -10.86
CA ASN A 171 11.64 -8.68 -11.42
C ASN A 171 11.07 -9.72 -10.46
N LYS A 172 11.81 -10.12 -9.40
CA LYS A 172 11.26 -10.94 -8.31
C LYS A 172 10.03 -10.29 -7.66
N HIS A 173 10.00 -8.95 -7.55
CA HIS A 173 8.85 -8.21 -7.01
C HIS A 173 7.64 -8.17 -7.97
N LEU A 174 7.82 -8.49 -9.24
CA LEU A 174 6.77 -8.50 -10.25
C LEU A 174 6.39 -9.89 -10.74
N GLU A 175 6.99 -10.94 -10.16
CA GLU A 175 6.82 -12.31 -10.62
C GLU A 175 5.36 -12.79 -10.54
N TRP A 176 4.61 -12.32 -9.54
CA TRP A 176 3.19 -12.57 -9.37
C TRP A 176 2.33 -12.15 -10.57
N LYS A 177 2.79 -11.18 -11.39
CA LYS A 177 2.11 -10.80 -12.64
C LYS A 177 2.11 -11.93 -13.67
N ARG A 178 3.12 -12.81 -13.64
CA ARG A 178 3.27 -13.94 -14.57
C ARG A 178 2.79 -15.25 -13.95
N LYS A 179 3.17 -15.50 -12.69
CA LYS A 179 2.80 -16.73 -11.96
C LYS A 179 1.37 -16.72 -11.41
N GLY A 180 0.69 -15.58 -11.47
CA GLY A 180 -0.58 -15.37 -10.76
C GLY A 180 -0.39 -15.27 -9.25
N LEU A 181 -1.50 -15.26 -8.51
CA LEU A 181 -1.50 -15.08 -7.05
C LEU A 181 -1.20 -16.37 -6.28
N GLY A 182 -1.27 -17.54 -6.92
CA GLY A 182 -1.26 -18.85 -6.25
C GLY A 182 -2.59 -19.14 -5.56
N ASP A 183 -2.58 -20.11 -4.64
CA ASP A 183 -3.75 -20.37 -3.78
C ASP A 183 -3.84 -19.33 -2.67
N ILE A 184 -4.96 -18.62 -2.65
CA ILE A 184 -5.29 -17.57 -1.68
C ILE A 184 -6.61 -17.86 -0.95
N SER A 185 -7.23 -19.02 -1.23
CA SER A 185 -8.60 -19.37 -0.82
C SER A 185 -8.77 -19.40 0.70
N GLU A 186 -7.71 -19.73 1.45
CA GLU A 186 -7.75 -19.77 2.92
C GLU A 186 -7.46 -18.42 3.60
N THR A 187 -6.99 -17.42 2.84
CA THR A 187 -6.70 -16.10 3.39
C THR A 187 -7.98 -15.26 3.50
N ILE A 188 -8.07 -14.40 4.52
CA ILE A 188 -9.25 -13.54 4.72
C ILE A 188 -9.45 -12.61 3.52
N ILE A 189 -8.38 -12.00 3.03
CA ILE A 189 -8.41 -11.10 1.87
C ILE A 189 -8.76 -11.86 0.58
N GLY A 190 -8.28 -13.10 0.40
CA GLY A 190 -8.66 -13.96 -0.72
C GLY A 190 -10.15 -14.33 -0.69
N LYS A 191 -10.68 -14.74 0.48
CA LYS A 191 -12.12 -14.98 0.71
C LYS A 191 -12.96 -13.73 0.41
N TYR A 192 -12.43 -12.54 0.67
CA TYR A 192 -13.10 -11.28 0.32
C TYR A 192 -13.11 -11.01 -1.19
N TRP A 193 -12.00 -11.27 -1.88
CA TRP A 193 -11.89 -11.06 -3.33
C TRP A 193 -12.73 -12.04 -4.14
N ASP A 194 -12.73 -13.33 -3.75
CA ASP A 194 -13.39 -14.41 -4.48
C ASP A 194 -14.76 -14.76 -3.86
N ARG A 195 -15.39 -13.79 -3.18
CA ARG A 195 -16.69 -13.99 -2.53
C ARG A 195 -17.78 -14.31 -3.57
N LYS A 196 -18.50 -15.41 -3.34
CA LYS A 196 -19.65 -15.82 -4.16
C LYS A 196 -20.90 -14.97 -3.91
N PHE A 197 -21.12 -14.56 -2.66
CA PHE A 197 -22.32 -13.83 -2.26
C PHE A 197 -22.02 -12.36 -1.96
N HIS A 198 -23.03 -11.51 -2.14
CA HIS A 198 -22.95 -10.13 -1.72
C HIS A 198 -22.68 -10.06 -0.22
N HIS A 199 -21.87 -9.08 0.19
CA HIS A 199 -21.47 -8.91 1.59
C HIS A 199 -22.69 -8.82 2.54
N TRP A 200 -23.76 -8.15 2.09
CA TRP A 200 -24.98 -7.98 2.89
C TRP A 200 -25.69 -9.31 3.19
N CYS A 201 -25.62 -10.30 2.29
CA CYS A 201 -26.22 -11.61 2.55
C CYS A 201 -25.56 -12.32 3.73
N LYS A 202 -24.22 -12.21 3.86
CA LYS A 202 -23.49 -12.78 5.01
C LYS A 202 -23.87 -12.10 6.32
N ILE A 203 -24.05 -10.78 6.29
CA ILE A 203 -24.53 -10.03 7.46
C ILE A 203 -25.94 -10.50 7.85
N CYS A 204 -26.88 -10.52 6.91
CA CYS A 204 -28.26 -10.96 7.19
C CYS A 204 -28.29 -12.38 7.75
N GLN A 205 -27.48 -13.29 7.22
CA GLN A 205 -27.36 -14.65 7.72
C GLN A 205 -26.85 -14.70 9.16
N ALA A 206 -25.82 -13.94 9.51
CA ALA A 206 -25.29 -13.91 10.87
C ALA A 206 -26.30 -13.34 11.87
N ILE A 207 -27.01 -12.28 11.48
CA ILE A 207 -28.09 -11.67 12.26
C ILE A 207 -29.22 -12.70 12.49
N ALA A 208 -29.68 -13.35 11.42
CA ALA A 208 -30.76 -14.35 11.49
C ALA A 208 -30.38 -15.58 12.33
N GLN A 209 -29.10 -15.96 12.33
CA GLN A 209 -28.59 -17.07 13.14
C GLN A 209 -28.33 -16.70 14.61
N GLY A 210 -28.51 -15.43 14.99
CA GLY A 210 -28.27 -14.98 16.36
C GLY A 210 -26.81 -15.11 16.82
N LYS A 211 -25.85 -15.12 15.87
CA LYS A 211 -24.43 -15.26 16.19
C LYS A 211 -23.84 -13.90 16.55
N TRP A 212 -23.89 -13.55 17.82
CA TRP A 212 -23.44 -12.28 18.36
C TRP A 212 -22.23 -12.46 19.28
N HIS A 213 -21.22 -11.60 19.17
CA HIS A 213 -20.13 -11.57 20.14
C HIS A 213 -20.58 -10.87 21.43
N LYS A 214 -20.33 -11.49 22.60
CA LYS A 214 -20.60 -10.86 23.91
C LYS A 214 -19.72 -9.63 24.16
N GLN A 215 -18.54 -9.60 23.54
CA GLN A 215 -17.60 -8.49 23.60
C GLN A 215 -17.20 -8.17 22.16
N GLY A 216 -17.48 -6.95 21.71
CA GLY A 216 -17.07 -6.50 20.38
C GLY A 216 -15.55 -6.41 20.26
N LEU A 217 -15.06 -6.30 19.01
CA LEU A 217 -13.63 -6.17 18.74
C LEU A 217 -13.00 -5.01 19.51
N LYS A 218 -11.72 -5.20 19.89
CA LYS A 218 -10.94 -4.15 20.52
C LYS A 218 -10.83 -2.98 19.55
N VAL A 219 -11.22 -1.79 20.04
CA VAL A 219 -11.04 -0.54 19.30
C VAL A 219 -9.55 -0.37 19.05
N ASP A 220 -9.16 -0.22 17.79
CA ASP A 220 -7.82 0.30 17.49
C ASP A 220 -7.89 1.82 17.60
N LEU A 221 -7.16 2.33 18.60
CA LEU A 221 -7.09 3.77 18.88
C LEU A 221 -6.19 4.50 17.89
N CYS A 222 -5.52 3.79 16.97
CA CYS A 222 -4.60 4.30 15.97
C CYS A 222 -3.63 5.36 16.51
N GLN A 223 -2.46 4.92 16.95
CA GLN A 223 -1.47 5.85 17.47
C GLN A 223 -0.91 6.74 16.35
N THR A 224 -0.72 8.02 16.67
CA THR A 224 -0.01 8.95 15.80
C THR A 224 1.40 8.44 15.57
N ARG A 225 1.84 8.48 14.31
CA ARG A 225 3.20 8.10 13.94
C ARG A 225 4.22 8.94 14.70
N GLN A 226 5.26 8.27 15.15
CA GLN A 226 6.42 8.91 15.78
C GLN A 226 7.61 8.84 14.82
N PHE A 227 8.38 9.93 14.74
CA PHE A 227 9.55 10.03 13.85
C PHE A 227 10.58 8.92 14.12
N ASN A 228 10.89 8.68 15.40
CA ASN A 228 11.88 7.69 15.83
C ASN A 228 11.52 6.25 15.41
N THR A 229 10.23 5.88 15.41
CA THR A 229 9.73 4.57 14.94
C THR A 229 10.11 4.29 13.49
N TRP A 230 10.32 5.34 12.69
CA TRP A 230 10.67 5.25 11.28
C TRP A 230 12.14 5.61 11.02
N GLY A 231 12.98 5.62 12.06
CA GLY A 231 14.42 5.85 11.92
C GLY A 231 14.79 7.25 11.41
N ILE A 232 13.91 8.22 11.65
CA ILE A 232 14.10 9.62 11.28
C ILE A 232 14.04 10.49 12.52
N ASN A 233 14.82 11.57 12.51
CA ASN A 233 14.66 12.67 13.45
C ASN A 233 13.81 13.75 12.78
N PRO A 234 12.93 14.45 13.51
CA PRO A 234 12.36 15.67 12.99
C PRO A 234 13.54 16.62 12.77
N GLY A 235 13.95 16.83 11.51
CA GLY A 235 14.85 17.93 11.21
C GLY A 235 14.19 19.22 11.71
N TYR A 236 14.97 20.19 12.18
CA TYR A 236 14.45 21.53 12.46
C TYR A 236 13.60 21.97 11.26
N ILE A 237 12.28 22.06 11.47
CA ILE A 237 11.29 22.45 10.47
C ILE A 237 11.45 23.95 10.24
#